data_AF-A0A7W6BWT0-F1
#
_entry.id   AF-A0A7W6BWT0-F1
#
_cell.length_a   1.000
_cell.length_b   1.000
_cell.length_c   1.000
_cell.angle_alpha   90.00
_cell.angle_beta   90.00
_cell.angle_gamma   90.00
#
_symmetry.space_group_name_H-M   'P 1'
#
loop_
_entity.id
_entity.type
_entity.pdbx_description
1 polymer ?
#
loop_
_entity_poly.entity_id
_entity_poly.type
_entity_poly.pdbx_seq_one_letter_code
_entity_poly.pdbx_strand_id
1 'polypeptide(L)'
;MLNDPRGANAEGMSQNTMAALVFRHRRYRTAYAVADFGNDEVAGEREWLKSADTAAGDTLTTNPPLVTSAADLVAALTFIVEDEAFVCDSHKRLLERALTFLTPWSTPTLPPQPDAELMSLGVALDAAWASQDAIEETGGAGFDEAYAAALAVAGRIEALPATTLAGLQVKARVVAWCHGGEPIPTDDTVDGRTTDMRMVAALLRDLLAAV
;
A
#
# COMPACT_ATOMS: atom_id res chain seq x y z
N MET A 1 17.46 43.35 20.12
CA MET A 1 16.33 42.96 19.26
C MET A 1 16.78 41.75 18.46
N LEU A 2 16.35 40.56 18.86
CA LEU A 2 16.66 39.28 18.21
C LEU A 2 15.67 39.11 17.05
N ASN A 3 16.19 38.89 15.84
CA ASN A 3 15.39 38.51 14.68
C ASN A 3 14.74 37.15 14.95
N ASP A 4 13.41 37.10 14.97
CA ASP A 4 12.64 35.87 14.96
C ASP A 4 12.69 35.27 13.54
N PRO A 5 13.30 34.11 13.31
CA PRO A 5 13.40 33.50 11.98
C PRO A 5 12.07 32.89 11.49
N ARG A 6 10.96 33.02 12.24
CA ARG A 6 9.64 32.48 11.86
C ARG A 6 8.83 33.41 10.94
N GLY A 7 9.43 34.49 10.45
CA GLY A 7 8.73 35.59 9.76
C GLY A 7 8.63 35.54 8.23
N ALA A 8 9.11 34.51 7.53
CA ALA A 8 9.01 34.45 6.08
C ALA A 8 8.72 33.02 5.63
N ASN A 9 7.47 32.74 5.24
CA ASN A 9 7.07 31.74 4.23
C ASN A 9 5.53 31.72 4.10
N ALA A 10 4.93 32.86 3.72
CA ALA A 10 3.51 32.91 3.34
C ALA A 10 3.29 32.76 1.81
N GLU A 11 4.35 32.66 1.00
CA GLU A 11 4.26 32.49 -0.47
C GLU A 11 4.43 31.03 -0.95
N GLY A 12 4.41 30.04 -0.04
CA GLY A 12 4.72 28.65 -0.35
C GLY A 12 3.55 27.67 -0.42
N MET A 13 2.29 28.12 -0.56
CA MET A 13 1.11 27.23 -0.56
C MET A 13 1.11 26.19 -1.70
N SER A 14 2.00 26.34 -2.69
CA SER A 14 2.22 25.39 -3.79
C SER A 14 2.99 24.10 -3.38
N GLN A 15 3.37 23.91 -2.11
CA GLN A 15 4.23 22.78 -1.68
C GLN A 15 3.56 21.68 -0.84
N ASN A 16 2.24 21.72 -0.62
CA ASN A 16 1.54 20.72 0.20
C ASN A 16 0.80 19.65 -0.63
N THR A 17 1.43 19.16 -1.70
CA THR A 17 0.94 17.95 -2.37
C THR A 17 1.19 16.73 -1.48
N MET A 18 0.43 15.65 -1.70
CA MET A 18 0.64 14.41 -0.95
C MET A 18 2.07 13.92 -1.12
N ALA A 19 2.56 13.92 -2.36
CA ALA A 19 3.93 13.51 -2.67
C ALA A 19 5.00 14.32 -1.93
N ALA A 20 4.84 15.65 -1.85
CA ALA A 20 5.79 16.52 -1.16
C ALA A 20 5.80 16.28 0.36
N LEU A 21 4.62 16.07 0.96
CA LEU A 21 4.51 15.78 2.40
C LEU A 21 5.13 14.43 2.76
N VAL A 22 4.84 13.39 1.98
CA VAL A 22 5.41 12.05 2.20
C VAL A 22 6.93 12.08 2.06
N PHE A 23 7.47 12.79 1.07
CA PHE A 23 8.91 12.95 0.93
C PHE A 23 9.56 13.65 2.14
N ARG A 24 8.95 14.74 2.65
CA ARG A 24 9.44 15.43 3.86
C ARG A 24 9.40 14.52 5.08
N HIS A 25 8.31 13.78 5.26
CA HIS A 25 8.17 12.84 6.37
C HIS A 25 9.25 11.75 6.35
N ARG A 26 9.58 11.20 5.18
CA ARG A 26 10.69 10.23 5.04
C ARG A 26 12.04 10.80 5.43
N ARG A 27 12.33 12.04 5.03
CA ARG A 27 13.58 12.73 5.42
C ARG A 27 13.66 12.88 6.93
N TYR A 28 12.54 13.23 7.57
CA TYR A 28 12.43 13.26 9.03
C TYR A 28 12.73 11.90 9.65
N ARG A 29 12.06 10.82 9.20
CA ARG A 29 12.26 9.44 9.72
C ARG A 29 13.72 8.98 9.56
N THR A 30 14.32 9.26 8.41
CA THR A 30 15.74 8.92 8.14
C THR A 30 16.67 9.68 9.10
N ALA A 31 16.42 10.97 9.32
CA ALA A 31 17.22 11.78 10.23
C ALA A 31 17.08 11.33 11.70
N TYR A 32 15.87 10.94 12.10
CA TYR A 32 15.60 10.39 13.43
C TYR A 32 16.30 9.05 13.65
N ALA A 33 16.26 8.13 12.68
CA ALA A 33 16.85 6.79 12.79
C ALA A 33 18.38 6.79 12.96
N VAL A 34 19.06 7.85 12.51
CA VAL A 34 20.53 8.01 12.63
C VAL A 34 20.93 9.01 13.70
N ALA A 35 19.97 9.62 14.41
CA ALA A 35 20.26 10.55 15.47
C ALA A 35 20.84 9.81 16.68
N ASP A 36 21.98 10.28 17.18
CA ASP A 36 22.57 9.81 18.43
C ASP A 36 22.07 10.70 19.57
N PHE A 37 21.17 10.15 20.39
CA PHE A 37 20.61 10.85 21.54
C PHE A 37 21.51 10.79 22.78
N GLY A 38 22.66 10.09 22.70
CA GLY A 38 23.61 9.91 23.78
C GLY A 38 23.06 9.06 24.94
N ASN A 39 23.71 9.14 26.09
CA ASN A 39 23.39 8.30 27.27
C ASN A 39 22.06 8.65 27.97
N ASP A 40 21.44 9.77 27.62
CA ASP A 40 20.12 10.19 28.12
C ASP A 40 19.17 10.34 26.93
N GLU A 41 18.84 9.18 26.34
CA GLU A 41 18.09 9.06 25.09
C GLU A 41 16.80 9.90 25.11
N VAL A 42 16.08 9.91 26.24
CA VAL A 42 14.79 10.63 26.37
C VAL A 42 14.97 12.15 26.36
N ALA A 43 15.99 12.68 27.05
CA ALA A 43 16.24 14.12 27.07
C ALA A 43 16.81 14.60 25.72
N GLY A 44 17.72 13.82 25.14
CA GLY A 44 18.31 14.09 23.83
C GLY A 44 17.27 14.07 22.71
N GLU A 45 16.40 13.06 22.70
CA GLU A 45 15.28 12.94 21.76
C GLU A 45 14.32 14.13 21.87
N ARG A 46 13.94 14.51 23.09
CA ARG A 46 13.03 15.64 23.32
C ARG A 46 13.60 16.96 22.81
N GLU A 47 14.90 17.18 22.95
CA GLU A 47 15.54 18.39 22.43
C GLU A 47 15.62 18.38 20.90
N TRP A 48 15.96 17.22 20.32
CA TRP A 48 15.97 17.05 18.87
C TRP A 48 14.60 17.35 18.25
N LEU A 49 13.53 16.79 18.83
CA LEU A 49 12.14 16.98 18.38
C LEU A 49 11.70 18.45 18.34
N LYS A 50 12.25 19.33 19.21
CA LYS A 50 11.93 20.77 19.18
C LYS A 50 12.42 21.48 17.92
N SER A 51 13.46 20.93 17.29
CA SER A 51 14.10 21.49 16.09
C SER A 51 13.75 20.74 14.80
N ALA A 52 13.16 19.55 14.93
CA ALA A 52 12.82 18.70 13.80
C ALA A 52 11.58 19.22 13.05
N ASP A 53 11.56 19.01 11.73
CA ASP A 53 10.40 19.30 10.89
C ASP A 53 9.36 18.19 11.00
N THR A 54 8.59 18.19 12.09
CA THR A 54 7.47 17.22 12.30
C THR A 54 6.22 17.59 11.53
N ALA A 55 6.13 18.83 11.03
CA ALA A 55 4.91 19.40 10.48
C ALA A 55 4.34 18.59 9.30
N ALA A 56 5.19 17.94 8.51
CA ALA A 56 4.75 17.06 7.43
C ALA A 56 4.05 15.80 7.96
N GLY A 57 4.60 15.16 8.99
CA GLY A 57 3.97 14.03 9.67
C GLY A 57 2.67 14.43 10.35
N ASP A 58 2.66 15.57 11.04
CA ASP A 58 1.46 16.10 11.70
C ASP A 58 0.33 16.38 10.70
N THR A 59 0.67 16.92 9.53
CA THR A 59 -0.28 17.20 8.44
C THR A 59 -0.83 15.92 7.85
N LEU A 60 0.02 14.95 7.49
CA LEU A 60 -0.40 13.65 6.98
C LEU A 60 -1.29 12.91 8.00
N THR A 61 -1.02 13.10 9.29
CA THR A 61 -1.75 12.44 10.37
C THR A 61 -3.13 13.06 10.60
N THR A 62 -3.18 14.40 10.65
CA THR A 62 -4.36 15.14 11.09
C THR A 62 -5.30 15.47 9.93
N ASN A 63 -4.75 15.97 8.82
CA ASN A 63 -5.55 16.41 7.67
C ASN A 63 -4.75 16.26 6.37
N PRO A 64 -4.59 15.02 5.88
CA PRO A 64 -3.86 14.76 4.66
C PRO A 64 -4.53 15.46 3.45
N PRO A 65 -3.75 16.01 2.50
CA PRO A 65 -4.30 16.68 1.33
C PRO A 65 -5.08 15.70 0.44
N LEU A 66 -5.87 16.26 -0.48
CA LEU A 66 -6.53 15.45 -1.50
C LEU A 66 -5.49 14.79 -2.42
N VAL A 67 -5.75 13.54 -2.78
CA VAL A 67 -5.05 12.88 -3.88
C VAL A 67 -5.60 13.44 -5.18
N THR A 68 -4.75 14.12 -5.95
CA THR A 68 -5.17 14.80 -7.19
C THR A 68 -4.42 14.31 -8.43
N SER A 69 -3.46 13.42 -8.24
CA SER A 69 -2.61 12.87 -9.28
C SER A 69 -2.21 11.43 -8.95
N ALA A 70 -1.72 10.70 -9.95
CA ALA A 70 -1.17 9.36 -9.73
C ALA A 70 0.08 9.38 -8.82
N ALA A 71 0.91 10.43 -8.92
CA ALA A 71 2.04 10.63 -8.02
C ALA A 71 1.60 10.81 -6.56
N ASP A 72 0.50 11.54 -6.33
CA ASP A 72 -0.09 11.67 -4.99
C ASP A 72 -0.64 10.33 -4.47
N LEU A 73 -1.24 9.54 -5.36
CA LEU A 73 -1.78 8.22 -5.01
C LEU A 73 -0.66 7.28 -4.58
N VAL A 74 0.40 7.16 -5.38
CA VAL A 74 1.58 6.34 -5.05
C VAL A 74 2.18 6.80 -3.74
N ALA A 75 2.34 8.12 -3.54
CA ALA A 75 2.87 8.66 -2.28
C ALA A 75 2.00 8.29 -1.07
N ALA A 76 0.67 8.45 -1.17
CA ALA A 76 -0.25 8.07 -0.10
C ALA A 76 -0.14 6.58 0.25
N LEU A 77 -0.13 5.70 -0.75
CA LEU A 77 0.01 4.26 -0.55
C LEU A 77 1.35 3.90 0.06
N THR A 78 2.44 4.53 -0.40
CA THR A 78 3.77 4.21 0.13
C THR A 78 3.95 4.70 1.57
N PHE A 79 3.34 5.83 1.94
CA PHE A 79 3.30 6.28 3.34
C PHE A 79 2.60 5.26 4.24
N ILE A 80 1.47 4.70 3.80
CA ILE A 80 0.74 3.68 4.57
C ILE A 80 1.57 2.41 4.77
N VAL A 81 2.33 1.99 3.74
CA VAL A 81 3.16 0.78 3.80
C VAL A 81 4.39 0.96 4.69
N GLU A 82 5.04 2.12 4.64
CA GLU A 82 6.31 2.35 5.34
C GLU A 82 6.14 2.73 6.83
N ASP A 83 4.94 3.17 7.23
CA ASP A 83 4.67 3.59 8.60
C ASP A 83 3.98 2.48 9.42
N GLU A 84 4.63 1.31 9.50
CA GLU A 84 4.15 0.12 10.22
C GLU A 84 3.82 0.37 11.70
N ALA A 85 4.49 1.35 12.33
CA ALA A 85 4.31 1.66 13.74
C ALA A 85 3.08 2.54 14.02
N PHE A 86 2.47 3.14 12.99
CA PHE A 86 1.40 4.15 13.11
C PHE A 86 0.17 3.80 12.27
N VAL A 87 -0.31 2.55 12.36
CA VAL A 87 -1.64 2.17 11.86
C VAL A 87 -2.72 2.88 12.69
N CYS A 88 -2.98 4.15 12.37
CA CYS A 88 -3.89 5.06 13.07
C CYS A 88 -4.95 5.62 12.11
N ASP A 89 -5.88 6.43 12.63
CA ASP A 89 -6.94 7.13 11.88
C ASP A 89 -6.43 7.91 10.64
N SER A 90 -5.14 8.26 10.61
CA SER A 90 -4.43 8.86 9.48
C SER A 90 -4.40 7.97 8.24
N HIS A 91 -4.09 6.68 8.38
CA HIS A 91 -4.07 5.72 7.27
C HIS A 91 -5.45 5.53 6.66
N LYS A 92 -6.47 5.46 7.50
CA LYS A 92 -7.87 5.41 7.06
C LYS A 92 -8.22 6.63 6.21
N ARG A 93 -7.90 7.84 6.67
CA ARG A 93 -8.15 9.08 5.92
C ARG A 93 -7.41 9.09 4.57
N LEU A 94 -6.15 8.66 4.54
CA LEU A 94 -5.37 8.57 3.30
C LEU A 94 -5.96 7.55 2.31
N LEU A 95 -6.39 6.39 2.80
CA LEU A 95 -7.09 5.38 1.99
C LEU A 95 -8.42 5.93 1.44
N GLU A 96 -9.21 6.62 2.25
CA GLU A 96 -10.47 7.24 1.80
C GLU A 96 -10.22 8.27 0.69
N ARG A 97 -9.15 9.08 0.78
CA ARG A 97 -8.77 10.02 -0.28
C ARG A 97 -8.31 9.31 -1.54
N ALA A 98 -7.48 8.27 -1.41
CA ALA A 98 -7.02 7.45 -2.52
C ALA A 98 -8.19 6.78 -3.25
N LEU A 99 -9.12 6.17 -2.50
CA LEU A 99 -10.34 5.56 -3.05
C LEU A 99 -11.21 6.60 -3.76
N THR A 100 -11.42 7.77 -3.16
CA THR A 100 -12.20 8.86 -3.78
C THR A 100 -11.59 9.29 -5.12
N PHE A 101 -10.27 9.43 -5.20
CA PHE A 101 -9.57 9.76 -6.44
C PHE A 101 -9.76 8.70 -7.54
N LEU A 102 -9.84 7.43 -7.15
CA LEU A 102 -10.07 6.31 -8.07
C LEU A 102 -11.53 6.15 -8.50
N THR A 103 -12.48 6.84 -7.85
CA THR A 103 -13.92 6.61 -8.06
C THR A 103 -14.55 7.29 -9.30
N PRO A 104 -14.03 8.36 -9.95
CA PRO A 104 -14.78 9.05 -11.01
C PRO A 104 -14.52 8.50 -12.42
N TRP A 105 -14.47 7.17 -12.61
CA TRP A 105 -14.34 6.56 -13.94
C TRP A 105 -15.56 5.67 -14.24
N SER A 106 -16.72 6.31 -14.41
CA SER A 106 -17.90 5.67 -15.00
C SER A 106 -18.01 6.02 -16.49
N THR A 107 -17.59 5.02 -17.27
CA THR A 107 -18.18 4.54 -18.55
C THR A 107 -18.21 5.47 -19.78
N PRO A 108 -17.26 5.28 -20.71
CA PRO A 108 -17.53 5.29 -22.13
C PRO A 108 -17.59 3.85 -22.71
N THR A 109 -18.38 3.71 -23.77
CA THR A 109 -18.75 2.51 -24.54
C THR A 109 -17.62 1.48 -24.73
N LEU A 110 -17.89 0.21 -24.37
CA LEU A 110 -16.93 -0.91 -24.21
C LEU A 110 -16.15 -1.31 -25.49
N PRO A 111 -14.85 -0.97 -25.60
CA PRO A 111 -13.86 -1.88 -26.19
C PRO A 111 -13.82 -3.22 -25.41
N PRO A 112 -13.17 -4.29 -25.94
CA PRO A 112 -12.92 -5.50 -25.14
C PRO A 112 -12.42 -5.09 -23.75
N GLN A 113 -13.16 -5.50 -22.72
CA GLN A 113 -12.99 -4.99 -21.38
C GLN A 113 -11.54 -5.29 -20.96
N PRO A 114 -10.70 -4.26 -20.72
CA PRO A 114 -9.33 -4.51 -20.31
C PRO A 114 -9.36 -5.38 -19.05
N ASP A 115 -8.47 -6.36 -19.00
CA ASP A 115 -8.40 -7.37 -17.94
C ASP A 115 -9.62 -8.32 -17.81
N ALA A 116 -10.49 -8.45 -18.82
CA ALA A 116 -11.63 -9.39 -18.77
C ALA A 116 -11.23 -10.82 -18.40
N GLU A 117 -10.10 -11.30 -18.92
CA GLU A 117 -9.56 -12.62 -18.58
C GLU A 117 -9.12 -12.71 -17.13
N LEU A 118 -8.42 -11.68 -16.61
CA LEU A 118 -8.06 -11.58 -15.19
C LEU A 118 -9.31 -11.60 -14.31
N MET A 119 -10.34 -10.83 -14.65
CA MET A 119 -11.60 -10.84 -13.87
C MET A 119 -12.27 -12.21 -13.88
N SER A 120 -12.31 -12.89 -15.02
CA SER A 120 -12.83 -14.26 -15.11
C SER A 120 -12.01 -15.25 -14.27
N LEU A 121 -10.69 -15.09 -14.23
CA LEU A 121 -9.82 -15.89 -13.39
C LEU A 121 -9.99 -15.58 -11.91
N GLY A 122 -10.29 -14.32 -11.55
CA GLY A 122 -10.64 -13.94 -10.18
C GLY A 122 -11.86 -14.71 -9.67
N VAL A 123 -12.92 -14.81 -10.47
CA VAL A 123 -14.09 -15.62 -10.13
C VAL A 123 -13.74 -17.10 -9.98
N ALA A 124 -12.88 -17.63 -10.86
CA ALA A 124 -12.41 -19.01 -10.77
C ALA A 124 -11.56 -19.26 -9.51
N LEU A 125 -10.75 -18.29 -9.10
CA LEU A 125 -9.95 -18.35 -7.87
C LEU A 125 -10.86 -18.36 -6.65
N ASP A 126 -11.82 -17.43 -6.57
CA ASP A 126 -12.77 -17.34 -5.45
C ASP A 126 -13.54 -18.67 -5.27
N ALA A 127 -13.95 -19.30 -6.38
CA ALA A 127 -14.62 -20.60 -6.35
C ALA A 127 -13.68 -21.75 -5.90
N ALA A 128 -12.44 -21.77 -6.38
CA ALA A 128 -11.46 -22.78 -5.99
C ALA A 128 -11.07 -22.65 -4.51
N TRP A 129 -10.88 -21.41 -4.04
CA TRP A 129 -10.59 -21.11 -2.65
C TRP A 129 -11.74 -21.53 -1.73
N ALA A 130 -12.99 -21.15 -2.03
CA ALA A 130 -14.14 -21.58 -1.24
C ALA A 130 -14.27 -23.11 -1.15
N SER A 131 -13.90 -23.84 -2.22
CA SER A 131 -13.86 -25.31 -2.19
C SER A 131 -12.72 -25.85 -1.31
N GLN A 132 -11.55 -25.21 -1.33
CA GLN A 132 -10.42 -25.56 -0.46
C GLN A 132 -10.80 -25.35 1.01
N ASP A 133 -11.33 -24.17 1.36
CA ASP A 133 -11.72 -23.82 2.73
C ASP A 133 -12.74 -24.81 3.30
N ALA A 134 -13.77 -25.18 2.52
CA ALA A 134 -14.76 -26.16 2.96
C ALA A 134 -14.17 -27.55 3.24
N ILE A 135 -13.14 -27.96 2.50
CA ILE A 135 -12.44 -29.23 2.74
C ILE A 135 -11.53 -29.12 3.96
N GLU A 136 -10.84 -28.00 4.14
CA GLU A 136 -9.98 -27.72 5.29
C GLU A 136 -10.78 -27.73 6.60
N GLU A 137 -11.91 -27.04 6.66
CA GLU A 137 -12.80 -27.00 7.82
C GLU A 137 -13.28 -28.39 8.25
N THR A 138 -13.46 -29.29 7.29
CA THR A 138 -13.94 -30.66 7.54
C THR A 138 -12.82 -31.68 7.73
N GLY A 139 -11.55 -31.27 7.53
CA GLY A 139 -10.41 -32.19 7.48
C GLY A 139 -10.57 -33.27 6.40
N GLY A 140 -11.30 -32.96 5.32
CA GLY A 140 -11.68 -33.90 4.29
C GLY A 140 -10.48 -34.38 3.45
N ALA A 141 -10.58 -35.60 2.92
CA ALA A 141 -9.71 -36.02 1.83
C ALA A 141 -9.97 -35.14 0.61
N GLY A 142 -8.93 -34.75 -0.14
CA GLY A 142 -9.06 -33.90 -1.32
C GLY A 142 -8.47 -32.50 -1.20
N PHE A 143 -7.86 -32.15 -0.06
CA PHE A 143 -7.27 -30.82 0.15
C PHE A 143 -6.15 -30.54 -0.86
N ASP A 144 -5.26 -31.50 -1.10
CA ASP A 144 -4.15 -31.34 -2.05
C ASP A 144 -4.65 -31.07 -3.48
N GLU A 145 -5.71 -31.76 -3.91
CA GLU A 145 -6.33 -31.52 -5.21
C GLU A 145 -7.00 -30.14 -5.30
N ALA A 146 -7.70 -29.70 -4.25
CA ALA A 146 -8.33 -28.38 -4.19
C ALA A 146 -7.28 -27.26 -4.17
N TYR A 147 -6.22 -27.42 -3.39
CA TYR A 147 -5.08 -26.51 -3.34
C TYR A 147 -4.39 -26.42 -4.71
N ALA A 148 -4.13 -27.56 -5.36
CA ALA A 148 -3.53 -27.59 -6.70
C ALA A 148 -4.40 -26.87 -7.74
N ALA A 149 -5.74 -26.98 -7.63
CA ALA A 149 -6.66 -26.27 -8.50
C ALA A 149 -6.58 -24.75 -8.30
N ALA A 150 -6.59 -24.27 -7.05
CA ALA A 150 -6.43 -22.84 -6.74
C ALA A 150 -5.06 -22.31 -7.20
N LEU A 151 -3.98 -23.08 -6.96
CA LEU A 151 -2.63 -22.75 -7.41
C LEU A 151 -2.52 -22.62 -8.93
N ALA A 152 -3.19 -23.50 -9.69
CA ALA A 152 -3.21 -23.41 -11.15
C ALA A 152 -3.91 -22.14 -11.65
N VAL A 153 -5.00 -21.71 -11.00
CA VAL A 153 -5.66 -20.43 -11.32
C VAL A 153 -4.77 -19.25 -10.96
N ALA A 154 -4.16 -19.27 -9.76
CA ALA A 154 -3.23 -18.24 -9.31
C ALA A 154 -2.05 -18.05 -10.28
N GLY A 155 -1.46 -19.14 -10.79
CA GLY A 155 -0.39 -19.07 -11.77
C GLY A 155 -0.80 -18.43 -13.11
N ARG A 156 -2.06 -18.61 -13.53
CA ARG A 156 -2.61 -17.93 -14.72
C ARG A 156 -2.82 -16.44 -14.47
N ILE A 157 -3.30 -16.07 -13.28
CA ILE A 157 -3.44 -14.66 -12.87
C ILE A 157 -2.07 -13.97 -12.82
N GLU A 158 -1.05 -14.65 -12.29
CA GLU A 158 0.33 -14.14 -12.23
C GLU A 158 0.86 -13.75 -13.62
N ALA A 159 0.59 -14.59 -14.63
CA ALA A 159 1.13 -14.44 -15.97
C ALA A 159 0.48 -13.32 -16.81
N LEU A 160 -0.73 -12.89 -16.46
CA LEU A 160 -1.44 -11.83 -17.19
C LEU A 160 -1.12 -10.45 -16.59
N PRO A 161 -0.85 -9.42 -17.40
CA PRO A 161 -0.68 -8.06 -16.89
C PRO A 161 -2.03 -7.51 -16.42
N ALA A 162 -2.06 -6.86 -15.26
CA ALA A 162 -3.19 -6.04 -14.84
C ALA A 162 -3.01 -4.60 -15.34
N THR A 163 -3.97 -4.13 -16.13
CA THR A 163 -3.97 -2.77 -16.70
C THR A 163 -5.08 -1.89 -16.12
N THR A 164 -5.91 -2.46 -15.25
CA THR A 164 -7.04 -1.81 -14.59
C THR A 164 -6.97 -2.03 -13.08
N LEU A 165 -7.65 -1.18 -12.33
CA LEU A 165 -7.82 -1.37 -10.89
C LEU A 165 -8.50 -2.71 -10.56
N ALA A 166 -9.47 -3.14 -11.38
CA ALA A 166 -10.14 -4.42 -11.20
C ALA A 166 -9.18 -5.61 -11.40
N GLY A 167 -8.30 -5.55 -12.41
CA GLY A 167 -7.24 -6.54 -12.61
C GLY A 167 -6.24 -6.57 -11.46
N LEU A 168 -5.85 -5.41 -10.93
CA LEU A 168 -4.97 -5.30 -9.76
C LEU A 168 -5.61 -5.89 -8.51
N GLN A 169 -6.92 -5.69 -8.31
CA GLN A 169 -7.67 -6.31 -7.22
C GLN A 169 -7.67 -7.84 -7.32
N VAL A 170 -7.77 -8.41 -8.51
CA VAL A 170 -7.66 -9.87 -8.70
C VAL A 170 -6.27 -10.36 -8.28
N LYS A 171 -5.20 -9.65 -8.63
CA LYS A 171 -3.84 -9.99 -8.20
C LYS A 171 -3.68 -9.92 -6.68
N ALA A 172 -4.25 -8.88 -6.05
CA ALA A 172 -4.25 -8.76 -4.59
C ALA A 172 -4.98 -9.92 -3.90
N ARG A 173 -6.08 -10.43 -4.49
CA ARG A 173 -6.78 -11.61 -3.95
C ARG A 173 -5.91 -12.87 -3.97
N VAL A 174 -5.05 -13.05 -4.97
CA VAL A 174 -4.11 -14.18 -4.98
C VAL A 174 -3.14 -14.09 -3.79
N VAL A 175 -2.68 -12.89 -3.45
CA VAL A 175 -1.84 -12.69 -2.25
C VAL A 175 -2.61 -13.06 -0.98
N ALA A 176 -3.85 -12.56 -0.84
CA ALA A 176 -4.69 -12.90 0.30
C ALA A 176 -4.91 -14.42 0.43
N TRP A 177 -5.21 -15.12 -0.68
CA TRP A 177 -5.34 -16.57 -0.70
C TRP A 177 -4.06 -17.28 -0.21
N CYS A 178 -2.87 -16.83 -0.65
CA CYS A 178 -1.60 -17.42 -0.22
C CYS A 178 -1.37 -17.35 1.31
N HIS A 179 -2.00 -16.39 1.98
CA HIS A 179 -1.91 -16.19 3.43
C HIS A 179 -3.19 -16.59 4.18
N GLY A 180 -4.14 -17.28 3.52
CA GLY A 180 -5.41 -17.63 4.16
C GLY A 180 -6.23 -16.40 4.61
N GLY A 181 -6.05 -15.26 3.95
CA GLY A 181 -6.68 -13.99 4.29
C GLY A 181 -6.02 -13.22 5.45
N GLU A 182 -4.99 -13.78 6.09
CA GLU A 182 -4.26 -13.12 7.15
C GLU A 182 -3.32 -12.02 6.61
N PRO A 183 -2.95 -11.02 7.43
CA PRO A 183 -1.95 -10.03 7.07
C PRO A 183 -0.61 -10.68 6.71
N ILE A 184 0.06 -10.16 5.68
CA ILE A 184 1.42 -10.58 5.32
C ILE A 184 2.34 -10.15 6.47
N PRO A 185 3.12 -11.08 7.06
CA PRO A 185 4.12 -10.72 8.06
C PRO A 185 5.13 -9.74 7.46
N THR A 186 5.44 -8.66 8.19
CA THR A 186 6.37 -7.62 7.73
C THR A 186 7.82 -7.90 8.11
N ASP A 187 8.09 -8.99 8.83
CA ASP A 187 9.43 -9.38 9.23
C ASP A 187 10.16 -10.14 8.10
N ASP A 188 11.33 -9.60 7.74
CA ASP A 188 12.26 -9.90 6.62
C ASP A 188 12.76 -11.37 6.48
N THR A 189 12.08 -12.38 7.02
CA THR A 189 12.60 -13.76 7.10
C THR A 189 12.05 -14.73 6.06
N VAL A 190 11.17 -14.29 5.16
CA VAL A 190 10.62 -15.17 4.13
C VAL A 190 11.46 -15.10 2.85
N ASP A 191 12.21 -16.17 2.60
CA ASP A 191 12.94 -16.43 1.35
C ASP A 191 12.07 -16.06 0.14
N GLY A 192 12.51 -15.10 -0.69
CA GLY A 192 11.73 -14.45 -1.77
C GLY A 192 11.33 -15.34 -2.96
N ARG A 193 10.91 -16.58 -2.72
CA ARG A 193 10.50 -17.58 -3.72
C ARG A 193 9.04 -18.01 -3.59
N THR A 194 8.32 -17.54 -2.58
CA THR A 194 6.92 -17.91 -2.34
C THR A 194 5.98 -17.25 -3.36
N THR A 195 4.79 -17.81 -3.56
CA THR A 195 3.81 -17.35 -4.58
C THR A 195 3.30 -15.94 -4.28
N ASP A 196 3.06 -15.63 -3.01
CA ASP A 196 2.76 -14.30 -2.47
C ASP A 196 3.83 -13.28 -2.84
N MET A 197 5.12 -13.56 -2.63
CA MET A 197 6.21 -12.64 -3.00
C MET A 197 6.30 -12.39 -4.50
N ARG A 198 6.14 -13.43 -5.31
CA ARG A 198 6.08 -13.27 -6.79
C ARG A 198 4.87 -12.44 -7.21
N MET A 199 3.74 -12.60 -6.53
CA MET A 199 2.51 -11.86 -6.82
C MET A 199 2.59 -10.40 -6.37
N VAL A 200 3.15 -10.09 -5.19
CA VAL A 200 3.42 -8.72 -4.74
C VAL A 200 4.34 -8.01 -5.73
N ALA A 201 5.43 -8.67 -6.17
CA ALA A 201 6.31 -8.12 -7.20
C ALA A 201 5.61 -7.92 -8.55
N ALA A 202 4.69 -8.81 -8.95
CA ALA A 202 3.87 -8.63 -10.15
C ALA A 202 2.91 -7.44 -10.01
N LEU A 203 2.24 -7.31 -8.86
CA LEU A 203 1.30 -6.23 -8.57
C LEU A 203 1.99 -4.86 -8.56
N LEU A 204 3.20 -4.77 -7.98
CA LEU A 204 4.02 -3.55 -8.01
C LEU A 204 4.46 -3.18 -9.44
N ARG A 205 4.87 -4.16 -10.27
CA ARG A 205 5.22 -3.92 -11.67
C ARG A 205 4.03 -3.41 -12.48
N ASP A 206 2.86 -4.02 -12.29
CA ASP A 206 1.64 -3.64 -12.99
C ASP A 206 1.16 -2.25 -12.58
N LEU A 207 1.22 -1.93 -11.27
CA LEU A 207 0.96 -0.58 -10.77
C LEU A 207 1.87 0.46 -11.41
N LEU A 208 3.17 0.19 -11.54
CA LEU A 208 4.12 1.12 -12.15
C LEU A 208 3.90 1.28 -13.67
N ALA A 209 3.38 0.26 -14.35
CA ALA A 209 3.11 0.31 -15.79
C ALA A 209 1.76 0.99 -16.13
N ALA A 210 0.84 1.07 -15.17
CA ALA A 210 -0.48 1.67 -15.33
C ALA A 210 -0.50 3.20 -15.10
N VAL A 211 0.61 3.80 -14.67
CA VAL A 211 0.79 5.24 -14.38
C VAL A 211 1.59 5.91 -15.48
#